data_AF-A0AAX0LW50-F1
#
_entry.id   AF-A0AAX0LW50-F1
#
_cell.length_a   1.000
_cell.length_b   1.000
_cell.length_c   1.000
_cell.angle_alpha   90.00
_cell.angle_beta   90.00
_cell.angle_gamma   90.00
#
_symmetry.space_group_name_H-M   'P 1'
#
loop_
_entity.id
_entity.type
_entity.pdbx_description
1 polymer ?
#
loop_
_entity_poly.entity_id
_entity_poly.type
_entity_poly.pdbx_seq_one_letter_code
_entity_poly.pdbx_strand_id
1 'polypeptide(L)'
;MPTRQCLIRPGRAAPSTFNKQMAVLSEMLKLANRSQFILHAPYEGVSRLKLSKNDPDPLLLHEYQALIAALPRSQALIIIVAVHT
;
A
#
# COMPACT_ATOMS: atom_id res chain seq x y z
N MET A 1 14.69 -7.82 -29.53
CA MET A 1 14.58 -8.48 -28.20
C MET A 1 15.14 -7.53 -27.14
N PRO A 2 14.34 -6.92 -26.24
CA PRO A 2 14.90 -6.20 -25.11
C PRO A 2 14.65 -6.96 -23.80
N THR A 3 15.74 -7.40 -23.18
CA THR A 3 15.83 -7.87 -21.79
C THR A 3 15.52 -6.69 -20.86
N ARG A 4 14.36 -6.72 -20.18
CA ARG A 4 14.03 -5.75 -19.14
C ARG A 4 14.73 -6.11 -17.85
N GLN A 5 15.87 -5.47 -17.59
CA GLN A 5 16.47 -5.39 -16.26
C GLN A 5 15.47 -4.72 -15.31
N CYS A 6 14.98 -5.45 -14.31
CA CYS A 6 14.17 -4.84 -13.24
C CYS A 6 15.07 -4.56 -12.03
N LEU A 7 15.28 -3.26 -11.85
CA LEU A 7 16.01 -2.53 -10.82
C LEU A 7 15.78 -3.06 -9.38
N ILE A 8 16.71 -3.88 -8.88
CA ILE A 8 16.86 -4.12 -7.44
C ILE A 8 17.79 -3.03 -6.89
N ARG A 9 17.25 -1.83 -6.61
CA ARG A 9 17.94 -0.84 -5.77
C ARG A 9 17.40 -0.96 -4.34
N PRO A 10 18.20 -1.44 -3.37
CA PRO A 10 17.77 -1.54 -1.98
C PRO A 10 17.51 -0.13 -1.46
N GLY A 11 16.26 0.21 -1.15
CA GLY A 11 15.90 1.47 -0.48
C GLY A 11 14.82 2.35 -1.12
N ARG A 12 14.19 1.99 -2.26
CA ARG A 12 13.10 2.81 -2.84
C ARG A 12 11.77 2.11 -3.12
N ALA A 13 11.71 0.78 -3.06
CA ALA A 13 10.43 0.08 -3.20
C ALA A 13 9.71 0.07 -1.85
N ALA A 14 8.67 0.91 -1.71
CA ALA A 14 7.79 0.85 -0.56
C ALA A 14 7.27 -0.60 -0.38
N PRO A 15 7.23 -1.16 0.84
CA PRO A 15 6.73 -2.51 1.09
C PRO A 15 5.32 -2.76 0.51
N SER A 16 4.53 -1.70 0.38
CA SER A 16 3.23 -1.71 -0.29
C SER A 16 3.30 -2.05 -1.78
N THR A 17 4.32 -1.57 -2.50
CA THR A 17 4.53 -1.86 -3.92
C THR A 17 4.95 -3.32 -4.12
N PHE A 18 5.84 -3.82 -3.26
CA PHE A 18 6.24 -5.24 -3.28
C PHE A 18 5.04 -6.15 -3.00
N ASN A 19 4.23 -5.85 -1.99
CA ASN A 19 3.05 -6.65 -1.66
C ASN A 19 2.01 -6.66 -2.78
N LYS A 20 1.82 -5.54 -3.48
CA LYS A 20 0.94 -5.47 -4.67
C LYS A 20 1.47 -6.33 -5.81
N GLN A 21 2.75 -6.22 -6.14
CA GLN A 21 3.38 -7.04 -7.18
C GLN A 21 3.33 -8.52 -6.83
N MET A 22 3.57 -8.86 -5.55
CA MET A 22 3.46 -10.22 -5.07
C MET A 22 2.05 -10.77 -5.14
N ALA A 23 1.03 -9.97 -4.81
CA ALA A 23 -0.36 -10.37 -4.94
C ALA A 23 -0.71 -10.70 -6.39
N VAL A 24 -0.32 -9.84 -7.34
CA VAL A 24 -0.53 -10.08 -8.78
C VAL A 24 0.16 -11.36 -9.23
N LEU A 25 1.42 -11.57 -8.83
CA LEU A 25 2.18 -12.77 -9.17
C LEU A 25 1.53 -14.03 -8.58
N SER A 26 1.08 -14.00 -7.33
CA SER A 26 0.36 -15.12 -6.71
C SER A 26 -0.92 -15.46 -7.46
N GLU A 27 -1.69 -14.47 -7.90
CA GLU A 27 -2.91 -14.72 -8.69
C GLU A 27 -2.59 -15.29 -10.08
N MET A 28 -1.54 -14.81 -10.75
CA MET A 28 -1.06 -15.39 -12.01
C MET A 28 -0.64 -16.86 -11.83
N LEU A 29 0.06 -17.18 -10.73
CA LEU A 29 0.51 -18.54 -10.43
C LEU A 29 -0.66 -19.47 -10.06
N LYS A 30 -1.67 -18.98 -9.33
CA LYS A 30 -2.91 -19.73 -9.06
C LYS A 30 -3.67 -20.03 -10.35
N LEU A 31 -3.77 -19.04 -11.24
CA LEU A 31 -4.41 -19.21 -12.54
C LEU A 31 -3.66 -20.25 -13.37
N ALA A 32 -2.33 -20.17 -13.44
CA ALA A 32 -1.49 -21.14 -14.14
C ALA A 32 -1.59 -22.56 -13.57
N ASN A 33 -1.71 -22.70 -12.24
CA ASN A 33 -1.94 -23.99 -11.60
C ASN A 33 -3.33 -24.56 -11.95
N ARG A 34 -4.38 -23.73 -11.88
CA ARG A 34 -5.74 -24.11 -12.29
C ARG A 34 -5.81 -24.51 -13.76
N SER A 35 -5.07 -23.84 -14.62
CA SER A 35 -4.95 -24.13 -16.05
C SER A 35 -4.00 -25.29 -16.37
N GLN A 36 -3.46 -26.00 -15.36
CA GLN A 36 -2.52 -27.13 -15.52
C GLN A 36 -1.20 -26.78 -16.24
N PHE A 37 -0.85 -25.49 -16.36
CA PHE A 37 0.45 -25.05 -16.85
C PHE A 37 1.56 -25.33 -15.84
N ILE A 38 1.22 -25.36 -14.54
CA ILE A 38 2.15 -25.67 -13.44
C ILE A 38 1.45 -26.68 -12.53
N LEU A 39 2.12 -27.80 -12.23
CA LEU A 39 1.56 -28.88 -11.42
C LEU A 39 1.62 -28.60 -9.91
N HIS A 40 2.60 -27.81 -9.48
CA HIS A 40 2.80 -27.44 -8.08
C HIS A 40 2.15 -26.09 -7.76
N ALA A 41 1.90 -25.84 -6.48
CA ALA A 41 1.32 -24.59 -5.97
C ALA A 41 2.41 -23.67 -5.38
N PRO A 42 3.24 -22.99 -6.21
CA PRO A 42 4.36 -22.16 -5.73
C PRO A 42 3.91 -20.90 -4.98
N TYR A 43 2.60 -20.64 -4.91
CA TYR A 43 1.99 -19.55 -4.15
C TYR A 43 1.71 -19.92 -2.69
N GLU A 44 1.74 -21.20 -2.31
CA GLU A 44 1.60 -21.64 -0.91
C GLU A 44 2.93 -21.42 -0.18
N GLY A 45 2.99 -20.41 0.69
CA GLY A 45 4.17 -20.10 1.51
C GLY A 45 4.83 -18.75 1.23
N VAL A 46 4.37 -18.00 0.21
CA VAL A 46 4.89 -16.65 -0.02
C VAL A 46 4.32 -15.69 1.02
N SER A 47 5.11 -15.43 2.05
CA SER A 47 4.79 -14.46 3.09
C SER A 47 4.87 -13.04 2.54
N ARG A 48 3.78 -12.27 2.68
CA ARG A 48 3.77 -10.85 2.37
C ARG A 48 4.71 -10.13 3.32
N LEU A 49 5.42 -9.10 2.84
CA LEU A 49 6.21 -8.26 3.73
C LEU A 49 5.26 -7.59 4.73
N LYS A 50 5.59 -7.67 6.02
CA LYS A 50 4.83 -6.96 7.07
C LYS A 50 4.77 -5.49 6.69
N LEU A 51 3.57 -5.00 6.41
CA LEU A 51 3.29 -3.58 6.34
C LEU A 51 3.34 -3.08 7.78
N SER A 52 4.53 -2.70 8.24
CA SER A 52 4.71 -1.88 9.44
C SER A 52 4.21 -0.47 9.12
N LYS A 53 2.94 -0.32 8.82
CA LYS A 53 2.25 0.94 9.06
C LYS A 53 1.63 0.76 10.43
N ASN A 54 2.34 1.20 11.46
CA ASN A 54 1.65 1.62 12.66
C ASN A 54 0.63 2.65 12.19
N ASP A 55 -0.63 2.48 12.56
CA ASP A 55 -1.61 3.51 12.29
C ASP A 55 -1.04 4.83 12.82
N PRO A 56 -1.06 5.91 12.00
CA PRO A 56 -0.57 7.19 12.48
C PRO A 56 -1.36 7.57 13.74
N ASP A 57 -0.67 8.19 14.69
CA ASP A 57 -1.29 8.62 15.95
C ASP A 57 -2.56 9.44 15.62
N PRO A 58 -3.73 9.09 16.18
CA PRO A 58 -4.97 9.80 15.87
C PRO A 58 -4.85 11.28 16.23
N LEU A 59 -5.38 12.14 15.35
CA LEU A 59 -5.42 13.58 15.57
C LEU A 59 -6.24 13.88 16.84
N LEU A 60 -5.61 14.49 17.84
CA LEU A 60 -6.29 14.83 19.09
C LEU A 60 -7.15 16.08 18.92
N LEU A 61 -8.18 16.23 19.77
CA LEU A 61 -9.14 17.35 19.66
C LEU A 61 -8.46 18.72 19.75
N HIS A 62 -7.43 18.85 20.58
CA HIS A 62 -6.69 20.10 20.73
C HIS A 62 -5.80 20.41 19.52
N GLU A 63 -5.20 19.38 18.91
CA GLU A 63 -4.42 19.51 17.67
C GLU A 63 -5.30 19.90 16.49
N TYR A 64 -6.49 19.28 16.41
CA TYR A 64 -7.50 19.64 15.43
C TYR A 64 -7.93 21.11 15.58
N GLN A 65 -8.21 21.57 16.80
CA GLN A 65 -8.58 22.97 17.03
C GLN A 65 -7.46 23.95 16.67
N ALA A 66 -6.21 23.63 17.03
CA ALA A 66 -5.05 24.45 16.67
C ALA A 66 -4.82 24.48 15.15
N LEU A 67 -5.03 23.35 14.47
CA LEU A 67 -4.95 23.25 13.01
C LEU A 67 -6.00 24.15 12.33
N ILE A 68 -7.27 24.03 12.73
CA ILE A 68 -8.34 24.85 12.15
C ILE A 68 -8.12 26.35 12.41
N ALA A 69 -7.56 26.71 13.56
CA ALA A 69 -7.23 28.10 13.90
C ALA A 69 -6.03 28.66 13.11
N ALA A 70 -5.07 27.81 12.74
CA ALA A 70 -3.87 28.21 11.99
C ALA A 70 -4.09 28.31 10.47
N LEU A 71 -5.17 27.74 9.95
CA LEU A 71 -5.42 27.65 8.50
C LEU A 71 -6.29 28.80 7.96
N PRO A 72 -6.07 29.23 6.70
CA PRO A 72 -7.00 30.09 5.99
C PRO A 72 -8.39 29.45 5.88
N ARG A 73 -9.45 30.26 5.95
CA ARG A 73 -10.85 29.82 6.00
C ARG A 73 -11.23 28.82 4.90
N SER A 74 -10.68 28.96 3.69
CA SER A 74 -10.93 28.04 2.57
C SER A 74 -10.39 26.63 2.81
N GLN A 75 -9.21 26.50 3.42
CA GLN A 75 -8.59 25.20 3.71
C GLN A 75 -9.21 24.56 4.96
N ALA A 76 -9.54 25.37 5.98
CA ALA A 76 -10.22 24.90 7.19
C ALA A 76 -11.56 24.22 6.86
N LEU A 77 -12.35 24.78 5.94
CA LEU A 77 -13.62 24.19 5.52
C LEU A 77 -13.46 22.80 4.89
N ILE A 78 -12.42 22.58 4.09
CA ILE A 78 -12.15 21.26 3.46
C ILE A 78 -11.86 20.22 4.55
N ILE A 79 -11.05 20.58 5.54
CA ILE A 79 -10.71 19.68 6.65
C ILE A 79 -11.92 19.41 7.54
N ILE A 80 -12.72 20.43 7.85
CA ILE A 80 -13.96 20.27 8.63
C ILE A 80 -14.89 19.27 7.94
N VAL A 81 -15.11 19.41 6.62
CA VAL A 81 -15.94 18.46 5.85
C VAL A 81 -15.35 17.06 5.95
N ALA A 82 -14.06 16.88 5.67
CA ALA A 82 -13.40 15.57 5.68
C ALA A 82 -13.43 14.85 7.05
N VAL A 83 -13.56 15.60 8.16
CA VAL A 83 -13.67 15.03 9.52
C VAL A 83 -15.12 14.68 9.89
N HIS A 84 -16.10 15.40 9.35
CA HIS A 84 -17.51 15.27 9.73
C HIS A 84 -18.37 14.50 8.72
N THR A 85 -17.81 14.08 7.58
CA THR A 85 -18.48 13.24 6.54
C THR A 85 -17.78 11.90 6.39
#